data_AF-A0A5A7RLL7-F1
#
_entry.id   AF-A0A5A7RLL7-F1
#
_cell.length_a   1.000
_cell.length_b   1.000
_cell.length_c   1.000
_cell.angle_alpha   90.00
_cell.angle_beta   90.00
_cell.angle_gamma   90.00
#
_symmetry.space_group_name_H-M   'P 1'
#
loop_
_entity.id
_entity.type
_entity.pdbx_description
1 polymer ?
#
loop_
_entity_poly.entity_id
_entity_poly.type
_entity_poly.pdbx_seq_one_letter_code
_entity_poly.pdbx_strand_id
1 'polypeptide(L)'
;MIFNCHTHIGDAFVSLPKGKWSVEELFAPPHGLKHRMLSKASEQIIIDGMKKAIDIMEKCGTSVFIDFREGGVDGVKMLIEAVKGRKIFPIISSAKRT
;
A
#
# COMPACT_ATOMS: atom_id res chain seq x y z
N MET A 1 4.34 -11.92 18.48
CA MET A 1 4.46 -10.55 17.91
C MET A 1 5.19 -10.66 16.59
N ILE A 2 4.54 -10.34 15.46
CA ILE A 2 5.16 -10.40 14.13
C ILE A 2 5.46 -8.99 13.63
N PHE A 3 6.64 -8.82 13.02
CA PHE A 3 7.08 -7.60 12.35
C PHE A 3 7.11 -7.85 10.84
N ASN A 4 6.24 -7.16 10.10
CA ASN A 4 6.29 -7.17 8.65
C ASN A 4 7.18 -6.03 8.16
N CYS A 5 8.47 -6.33 7.97
CA CYS A 5 9.50 -5.31 7.75
C CYS A 5 9.49 -4.67 6.35
N HIS A 6 8.62 -5.10 5.44
CA HIS A 6 8.57 -4.53 4.09
C HIS A 6 7.19 -4.71 3.46
N THR A 7 6.48 -3.59 3.30
CA THR A 7 5.17 -3.55 2.65
C THR A 7 5.03 -2.34 1.75
N HIS A 8 4.07 -2.43 0.82
CA HIS A 8 3.63 -1.34 -0.05
C HIS A 8 2.10 -1.28 -0.04
N ILE A 9 1.46 -1.11 1.11
CA ILE A 9 0.00 -1.28 1.21
C ILE A 9 -0.80 -0.20 0.46
N GLY A 10 -0.17 0.88 0.00
CA GLY A 10 -0.78 1.89 -0.87
C GLY A 10 -1.23 1.36 -2.23
N ASP A 11 -0.72 0.22 -2.69
CA ASP A 11 -1.20 -0.46 -3.91
C ASP A 11 -2.10 -1.67 -3.62
N ALA A 12 -2.49 -1.91 -2.36
CA ALA A 12 -3.28 -3.09 -1.98
C ALA A 12 -4.68 -3.18 -2.61
N PHE A 13 -5.19 -2.08 -3.18
CA PHE A 13 -6.44 -2.09 -3.96
C PHE A 13 -6.25 -2.61 -5.39
N VAL A 14 -5.02 -2.68 -5.88
CA VAL A 14 -4.71 -3.13 -7.24
C VAL A 14 -5.01 -4.62 -7.35
N SER A 15 -5.96 -4.96 -8.22
CA SER A 15 -6.23 -6.34 -8.59
C SER A 15 -5.53 -6.63 -9.92
N LEU A 16 -4.61 -7.58 -9.91
CA LEU A 16 -3.91 -8.00 -11.12
C LEU A 16 -4.83 -8.91 -11.96
N PRO A 17 -4.96 -8.65 -13.27
CA PRO A 17 -5.73 -9.50 -14.16
C PRO A 17 -5.10 -10.89 -14.25
N LYS A 18 -5.96 -11.92 -14.27
CA LYS A 18 -5.52 -13.30 -14.52
C LYS A 18 -5.00 -13.39 -15.96
N GLY A 19 -3.84 -14.03 -16.17
CA GLY A 19 -3.26 -14.21 -17.49
C GLY A 19 -1.74 -14.32 -17.46
N LYS A 20 -1.12 -14.43 -18.64
CA LYS A 20 0.33 -14.31 -18.80
C LYS A 20 0.66 -12.84 -19.02
N TRP A 21 1.39 -12.27 -18.08
CA TRP A 21 1.89 -10.91 -18.12
C TRP A 21 3.37 -10.93 -17.75
N SER A 22 4.15 -10.07 -18.37
CA SER A 22 5.52 -9.78 -17.95
C SER A 22 5.53 -8.90 -16.70
N VAL A 23 6.66 -8.91 -15.99
CA VAL A 23 6.89 -8.00 -14.85
C VAL A 23 6.84 -6.55 -15.33
N GLU A 24 7.38 -6.28 -16.52
CA GLU A 24 7.36 -4.95 -17.13
C GLU A 24 5.93 -4.45 -17.37
N GLU A 25 5.06 -5.27 -17.95
CA GLU A 25 3.67 -4.89 -18.22
C GLU A 25 2.86 -4.56 -16.95
N LEU A 26 3.17 -5.21 -15.84
CA LEU A 26 2.47 -5.01 -14.58
C LEU A 26 3.07 -3.88 -13.73
N PHE A 27 4.40 -3.77 -13.68
CA PHE A 27 5.09 -2.99 -12.66
C PHE A 27 6.07 -1.93 -13.18
N ALA A 28 6.47 -1.93 -14.46
CA ALA A 28 7.46 -0.98 -14.94
C ALA A 28 6.97 0.48 -14.83
N PRO A 29 7.69 1.38 -14.16
CA PRO A 29 7.38 2.80 -14.20
C PRO A 29 7.59 3.36 -15.62
N PRO A 30 6.80 4.34 -16.07
CA PRO A 30 5.55 4.84 -15.48
C PRO A 30 4.29 4.16 -16.06
N HIS A 31 4.44 3.18 -16.97
CA HIS A 31 3.34 2.69 -17.81
C HIS A 31 2.77 1.33 -17.41
N GLY A 32 3.40 0.64 -16.47
CA GLY A 32 2.92 -0.62 -15.91
C GLY A 32 1.50 -0.48 -15.36
N LEU A 33 0.75 -1.57 -15.38
CA LEU A 33 -0.65 -1.59 -14.92
C LEU A 33 -0.82 -0.99 -13.52
N LYS A 34 0.07 -1.34 -12.57
CA LYS A 34 0.08 -0.76 -11.20
C LYS A 34 0.10 0.77 -11.24
N HIS A 35 1.03 1.36 -11.99
CA HIS A 35 1.18 2.82 -12.07
C HIS A 35 -0.04 3.48 -12.70
N ARG A 36 -0.61 2.88 -13.75
CA ARG A 36 -1.84 3.39 -14.38
C ARG A 36 -3.02 3.34 -13.43
N MET A 37 -3.18 2.26 -12.66
CA MET A 37 -4.26 2.14 -11.68
C MET A 37 -4.10 3.13 -10.53
N LEU A 38 -2.88 3.30 -10.00
CA LEU A 38 -2.57 4.30 -8.98
C LEU A 38 -2.88 5.72 -9.45
N SER A 39 -2.56 6.07 -10.71
CA SER A 39 -2.83 7.41 -11.24
C SER A 39 -4.32 7.74 -11.39
N LYS A 40 -5.19 6.72 -11.44
CA LYS A 40 -6.63 6.86 -11.67
C LYS A 40 -7.47 6.62 -10.41
N ALA A 41 -6.88 6.07 -9.35
CA ALA A 41 -7.58 5.75 -8.12
C ALA A 41 -7.89 7.02 -7.33
N SER A 42 -9.10 7.09 -6.77
CA SER A 42 -9.41 8.10 -5.77
C SER A 42 -8.73 7.77 -4.44
N GLU A 43 -8.50 8.78 -3.60
CA GLU A 43 -7.93 8.60 -2.26
C GLU A 43 -8.72 7.57 -1.45
N GLN A 44 -10.06 7.60 -1.54
CA GLN A 44 -10.93 6.66 -0.82
C GLN A 44 -10.67 5.20 -1.22
N ILE A 45 -10.48 4.92 -2.52
CA ILE A 45 -10.18 3.56 -3.00
C ILE A 45 -8.85 3.07 -2.42
N ILE A 46 -7.85 3.95 -2.36
CA ILE A 46 -6.53 3.63 -1.82
C ILE A 46 -6.63 3.35 -0.31
N ILE A 47 -7.32 4.22 0.43
CA ILE A 47 -7.56 4.07 1.87
C ILE A 47 -8.29 2.76 2.18
N ASP A 48 -9.33 2.42 1.41
CA ASP A 48 -10.09 1.19 1.62
C ASP A 48 -9.25 -0.06 1.30
N GLY A 49 -8.36 0.01 0.30
CA GLY A 49 -7.35 -1.02 0.03
C GLY A 49 -6.41 -1.21 1.22
N MET A 50 -5.86 -0.12 1.76
CA MET A 50 -5.00 -0.16 2.94
C MET A 50 -5.72 -0.73 4.16
N LYS A 51 -6.95 -0.31 4.44
CA LYS A 51 -7.76 -0.82 5.57
C LYS A 51 -7.95 -2.34 5.50
N LYS A 52 -8.15 -2.88 4.30
CA LYS A 52 -8.25 -4.33 4.05
C LYS A 52 -6.91 -5.04 4.28
N ALA A 53 -5.80 -4.49 3.77
CA ALA A 53 -4.47 -5.05 4.01
C ALA A 53 -4.12 -5.08 5.50
N ILE A 54 -4.46 -4.01 6.22
CA ILE A 54 -4.28 -3.90 7.68
C ILE A 54 -5.12 -4.94 8.43
N ASP A 55 -6.37 -5.18 8.01
CA ASP A 55 -7.23 -6.24 8.58
C ASP A 55 -6.64 -7.64 8.41
N ILE A 56 -6.10 -7.93 7.22
CA ILE A 56 -5.38 -9.18 6.96
C ILE A 56 -4.15 -9.29 7.87
N MET A 57 -3.34 -8.23 7.97
CA MET A 57 -2.14 -8.22 8.81
C MET A 57 -2.48 -8.47 10.29
N GLU A 58 -3.51 -7.82 10.83
CA GLU A 58 -3.97 -8.05 12.21
C GLU A 58 -4.45 -9.49 12.42
N LYS A 59 -5.22 -10.06 11.48
CA LYS A 59 -5.66 -11.47 11.51
C LYS A 59 -4.49 -12.46 11.46
N CYS A 60 -3.41 -12.11 10.77
CA CYS A 60 -2.18 -12.88 10.74
C CYS A 60 -1.30 -12.68 11.98
N GLY A 61 -1.69 -11.84 12.95
CA GLY A 61 -0.91 -11.59 14.17
C GLY A 61 0.25 -10.60 14.00
N THR A 62 0.25 -9.80 12.92
CA THR A 62 1.21 -8.70 12.71
C THR A 62 0.92 -7.58 13.69
N SER A 63 1.93 -7.17 14.44
CA SER A 63 1.83 -6.09 15.42
C SER A 63 2.49 -4.80 14.93
N VAL A 64 3.49 -4.92 14.05
CA VAL A 64 4.20 -3.79 13.45
C VAL A 64 4.43 -4.08 11.98
N PHE A 65 4.31 -3.07 11.12
CA PHE A 65 4.71 -3.17 9.73
C PHE A 65 5.48 -1.93 9.28
N ILE A 66 6.39 -2.09 8.32
CA ILE A 66 7.12 -1.00 7.68
C ILE A 66 6.54 -0.81 6.27
N ASP A 67 5.94 0.35 6.02
CA ASP A 67 5.39 0.71 4.70
C ASP A 67 6.37 1.61 3.95
N PHE A 68 6.75 1.18 2.76
CA PHE A 68 7.57 1.93 1.83
C PHE A 68 6.66 2.89 1.05
N ARG A 69 6.25 3.95 1.74
CA ARG A 69 5.17 4.80 1.27
C ARG A 69 5.58 5.66 0.08
N GLU A 70 4.91 5.43 -1.05
CA GLU A 70 4.98 6.22 -2.28
C GLU A 70 4.09 7.49 -2.20
N GLY A 71 3.95 8.28 -3.27
CA GLY A 71 2.98 9.39 -3.33
C GLY A 71 3.15 10.55 -2.33
N GLY A 72 4.30 10.66 -1.66
CA GLY A 72 4.66 11.82 -0.82
C GLY A 72 3.75 12.01 0.39
N VAL A 73 3.56 13.28 0.77
CA VAL A 73 2.82 13.67 1.99
C VAL A 73 1.38 13.19 1.97
N ASP A 74 0.69 13.28 0.84
CA ASP A 74 -0.70 12.81 0.74
C ASP A 74 -0.77 11.28 0.89
N GLY A 75 0.26 10.60 0.40
CA GLY A 75 0.49 9.19 0.71
C GLY A 75 0.55 8.87 2.19
N VAL A 76 1.27 9.68 2.97
CA VAL A 76 1.39 9.53 4.43
C VAL A 76 0.06 9.82 5.12
N LYS A 77 -0.65 10.89 4.73
CA LYS A 77 -1.98 11.24 5.28
C LYS A 77 -2.99 10.11 5.10
N MET A 78 -3.04 9.52 3.91
CA MET A 78 -3.94 8.40 3.63
C MET A 78 -3.61 7.18 4.51
N LEU A 79 -2.32 6.88 4.74
CA LEU A 79 -1.92 5.78 5.61
C LEU A 79 -2.33 6.05 7.07
N ILE A 80 -2.13 7.27 7.58
CA ILE A 80 -2.57 7.69 8.92
C ILE A 80 -4.07 7.48 9.09
N GLU A 81 -4.87 7.86 8.09
CA GLU A 81 -6.33 7.64 8.11
C GLU A 81 -6.67 6.14 8.10
N ALA A 82 -5.95 5.32 7.32
CA ALA A 82 -6.20 3.89 7.26
C ALA A 82 -5.89 3.13 8.56
N VAL A 83 -4.89 3.57 9.34
CA VAL A 83 -4.52 2.96 10.63
C VAL A 83 -5.29 3.54 11.83
N LYS A 84 -6.10 4.57 11.64
CA LYS A 84 -6.84 5.22 12.72
C LYS A 84 -7.74 4.22 13.44
N GLY A 85 -7.56 4.09 14.75
CA GLY A 85 -8.32 3.15 15.60
C GLY A 85 -7.88 1.69 15.49
N ARG A 86 -6.77 1.39 14.82
CA ARG A 86 -6.20 0.03 14.71
C ARG A 86 -5.15 -0.21 15.79
N LYS A 87 -4.89 -1.49 16.11
CA LYS A 87 -3.91 -1.87 17.15
C LYS A 87 -2.50 -2.03 16.58
N ILE A 88 -2.41 -2.34 15.30
CA ILE A 88 -1.14 -2.50 14.57
C ILE A 88 -0.44 -1.15 14.36
N PHE A 89 0.88 -1.14 14.56
CA PHE A 89 1.70 0.06 14.49
C PHE A 89 2.42 0.17 13.13
N PRO A 90 2.15 1.23 12.32
CA PRO A 90 2.91 1.48 11.10
C PRO A 90 4.24 2.18 11.40
N ILE A 91 5.29 1.79 10.70
CA ILE A 91 6.52 2.56 10.53
C ILE A 91 6.55 3.01 9.07
N ILE A 92 6.68 4.31 8.85
CA ILE A 92 6.67 4.87 7.50
C ILE A 92 8.12 5.05 7.05
N SER A 93 8.47 4.37 5.96
CA SER A 93 9.71 4.59 5.23
C SER A 93 9.36 5.29 3.92
N SER A 94 9.82 6.53 3.72
CA SER A 94 9.64 7.22 2.44
C SER A 94 11.00 7.59 1.85
N ALA A 95 11.24 7.19 0.61
CA ALA A 95 12.49 7.48 -0.11
C ALA A 95 12.55 8.90 -0.68
N LYS A 96 11.44 9.65 -0.67
CA LYS A 96 11.39 11.03 -1.16
C LYS A 96 11.26 11.98 0.03
N ARG A 97 12.40 12.56 0.44
CA ARG A 97 12.37 13.91 1.01
C ARG A 97 11.81 14.83 -0.08
N THR A 98 10.82 15.62 0.31
CA THR A 98 10.26 16.74 -0.46
C THR A 98 11.32 17.49 -1.26
#